data_AF-A0A915IEL2-F1
#
_entry.id   AF-A0A915IEL2-F1
#
_cell.length_a   1.000
_cell.length_b   1.000
_cell.length_c   1.000
_cell.angle_alpha   90.00
_cell.angle_beta   90.00
_cell.angle_gamma   90.00
#
_symmetry.space_group_name_H-M   'P 1'
#
loop_
_entity.id
_entity.type
_entity.pdbx_description
1 polymer ?
#
loop_
_entity_poly.entity_id
_entity_poly.type
_entity_poly.pdbx_seq_one_letter_code
_entity_poly.pdbx_strand_id
1 'polypeptide(L)'
;MEFDKDAINEEEQIPLKRKWSNRERVLVISSRGITFRNRHLMNDLKTLLPHSKGDSKVDKKEKVVCLNEVAEMRNCSKCIYFESRKKDDLYMWMANVDGPSFVPVQTGRVQKNSASEVIPF
;
A
#
# COMPACT_ATOMS: atom_id res chain seq x y z
N MET A 1 -7.76 41.62 -54.84
CA MET A 1 -8.05 40.20 -55.09
C MET A 1 -7.07 39.43 -54.23
N GLU A 2 -7.61 38.65 -53.31
CA GLU A 2 -6.99 38.18 -52.08
C GLU A 2 -5.72 37.33 -52.26
N PHE A 3 -4.96 37.32 -51.17
CA PHE A 3 -3.74 36.55 -50.95
C PHE A 3 -4.08 35.10 -50.61
N ASP A 4 -3.56 34.14 -51.37
CA ASP A 4 -3.45 32.75 -50.93
C ASP A 4 -1.97 32.40 -50.71
N LYS A 5 -1.51 32.68 -49.49
CA LYS A 5 -0.38 31.98 -48.89
C LYS A 5 -0.98 30.97 -47.93
N ASP A 6 -1.31 29.78 -48.43
CA ASP A 6 -1.68 28.68 -47.55
C ASP A 6 -0.44 28.29 -46.75
N ALA A 7 -0.50 28.75 -45.51
CA ALA A 7 0.49 28.58 -44.49
C ALA A 7 0.72 27.09 -44.26
N ILE A 8 2.00 26.72 -44.26
CA ILE A 8 2.53 25.53 -43.64
C ILE A 8 2.05 25.55 -42.18
N ASN A 9 1.00 24.79 -41.88
CA ASN A 9 0.62 24.52 -40.50
C ASN A 9 1.39 23.28 -40.02
N GLU A 10 2.68 23.48 -39.75
CA GLU A 10 3.43 22.65 -38.82
C GLU A 10 2.97 23.00 -37.40
N GLU A 11 1.73 22.66 -37.08
CA GLU A 11 1.32 22.45 -35.70
C GLU A 11 2.02 21.17 -35.24
N GLU A 12 3.27 21.30 -34.78
CA GLU A 12 3.87 20.35 -33.86
C GLU A 12 2.89 20.16 -32.69
N GLN A 13 2.07 19.12 -32.78
CA GLN A 13 1.26 18.68 -31.66
C GLN A 13 2.22 18.15 -30.60
N ILE A 14 2.70 19.07 -29.75
CA ILE A 14 3.43 18.75 -28.53
C ILE A 14 2.56 17.72 -27.81
N PRO A 15 3.03 16.47 -27.59
CA PRO A 15 2.18 15.42 -27.06
C PRO A 15 1.63 15.91 -25.71
N LEU A 16 0.31 16.16 -25.67
CA LEU A 16 -0.42 16.61 -24.49
C LEU A 16 0.05 15.75 -23.32
N LYS A 17 0.79 16.40 -22.41
CA LYS A 17 1.43 15.83 -21.22
C LYS A 17 0.58 14.66 -20.70
N ARG A 18 1.04 13.42 -20.93
CA ARG A 18 0.27 12.21 -20.61
C ARG A 18 -0.35 12.37 -19.22
N LYS A 19 -1.68 12.46 -19.17
CA LYS A 19 -2.41 12.64 -17.92
C LYS A 19 -2.03 11.45 -17.04
N TRP A 20 -1.32 11.70 -15.94
CA TRP A 20 -0.83 10.65 -15.05
C TRP A 20 -2.03 9.80 -14.58
N SER A 21 -2.16 8.58 -15.12
CA SER A 21 -3.32 7.71 -14.92
C SER A 21 -3.18 6.84 -13.68
N ASN A 22 -1.95 6.61 -13.19
CA ASN A 22 -1.70 5.73 -12.05
C ASN A 22 -1.59 6.51 -10.72
N ARG A 23 -2.70 7.08 -10.24
CA ARG A 23 -2.76 7.76 -8.94
C ARG A 23 -3.12 6.77 -7.83
N GLU A 24 -2.19 5.91 -7.50
CA GLU A 24 -2.38 4.98 -6.38
C GLU A 24 -2.07 5.65 -5.03
N ARG A 25 -2.84 5.28 -4.01
CA ARG A 25 -2.65 5.70 -2.62
C ARG A 25 -2.62 4.46 -1.76
N VAL A 26 -1.57 4.32 -0.98
CA VAL A 26 -1.34 3.13 -0.15
C VAL A 26 -1.59 3.48 1.30
N LEU A 27 -2.48 2.75 1.96
CA LEU A 27 -2.68 2.82 3.39
C LEU A 27 -1.67 1.92 4.09
N VAL A 28 -0.89 2.45 5.04
CA VAL A 28 0.08 1.68 5.83
C VAL A 28 -0.34 1.69 7.29
N ILE A 29 -0.79 0.54 7.79
CA ILE A 29 -1.28 0.36 9.16
C ILE A 29 -0.52 -0.77 9.86
N SER A 30 -0.47 -0.71 11.18
CA SER A 30 0.11 -1.77 12.01
C SER A 30 -0.82 -2.16 13.15
N SER A 31 -0.72 -3.39 13.62
CA SER A 31 -1.40 -3.87 14.81
C SER A 31 -0.81 -3.26 16.09
N ARG A 32 -1.59 -3.20 17.17
CA ARG A 32 -1.04 -2.77 18.47
C ARG A 32 0.04 -3.74 18.95
N GLY A 33 1.12 -3.20 19.52
CA GLY A 33 2.21 -3.99 20.09
C GLY A 33 3.33 -4.38 19.13
N ILE A 34 3.53 -3.67 18.02
CA ILE A 34 4.71 -3.88 17.16
C ILE A 34 6.02 -3.52 17.86
N THR A 35 7.09 -4.26 17.57
CA THR A 35 8.44 -4.02 18.10
C THR A 35 9.07 -2.75 17.57
N PHE A 36 10.16 -2.33 18.21
CA PHE A 36 10.96 -1.19 17.76
C PHE A 36 11.48 -1.38 16.33
N ARG A 37 12.07 -2.54 16.03
CA ARG A 37 12.57 -2.86 14.69
C ARG A 37 11.47 -2.75 13.61
N ASN A 38 10.28 -3.27 13.90
CA ASN A 38 9.18 -3.25 12.94
C ASN A 38 8.61 -1.85 12.73
N ARG A 39 8.71 -0.95 13.73
CA ARG A 39 8.38 0.48 13.56
C ARG A 39 9.30 1.16 12.57
N HIS A 40 10.61 0.85 12.64
CA HIS A 40 11.57 1.37 11.67
C HIS A 40 11.26 0.85 10.26
N LEU A 41 11.02 -0.45 10.11
CA LEU A 41 10.62 -1.02 8.82
C LEU A 41 9.36 -0.35 8.24
N MET A 42 8.35 -0.07 9.07
CA MET A 42 7.15 0.66 8.66
C MET A 42 7.47 2.10 8.20
N ASN A 43 8.37 2.79 8.90
CA ASN A 43 8.79 4.14 8.52
C ASN A 43 9.64 4.15 7.25
N ASP A 44 10.48 3.13 7.06
CA ASP A 44 11.27 2.95 5.85
C ASP A 44 10.34 2.74 4.64
N LEU A 45 9.29 1.93 4.80
CA LEU A 45 8.28 1.76 3.75
C LEU A 45 7.49 3.04 3.45
N LYS A 46 7.21 3.87 4.46
CA LYS A 46 6.60 5.18 4.23
C LYS A 46 7.53 6.12 3.46
N THR A 47 8.83 5.99 3.67
CA THR A 47 9.86 6.77 2.97
C THR A 47 10.02 6.27 1.53
N LEU A 48 9.94 4.96 1.30
CA LEU A 48 10.00 4.34 -0.03
C LEU A 48 8.74 4.60 -0.86
N LEU A 49 7.57 4.68 -0.22
CA LEU A 49 6.27 4.91 -0.86
C LEU A 49 5.79 6.35 -0.60
N PRO A 50 6.11 7.32 -1.48
CA PRO A 50 5.77 8.74 -1.26
C PRO A 50 4.26 9.02 -1.26
N HIS A 51 3.46 8.07 -1.77
CA HIS A 51 2.00 8.12 -1.82
C HIS A 51 1.35 7.29 -0.69
N SER A 52 2.13 6.94 0.33
CA SER A 52 1.63 6.22 1.50
C SER A 52 0.99 7.17 2.52
N LYS A 53 -0.06 6.69 3.18
CA LYS A 53 -0.70 7.35 4.33
C LYS A 53 -0.62 6.43 5.54
N GLY A 54 -0.27 6.98 6.70
CA GLY A 54 -0.36 6.27 7.97
C GLY A 54 -1.70 6.50 8.65
N ASP A 55 -2.23 5.49 9.34
CA ASP A 55 -3.34 5.63 10.27
C ASP A 55 -2.94 5.19 11.69
N SER A 56 -3.87 5.38 12.62
CA SER A 56 -3.86 4.81 13.95
C SER A 56 -3.73 3.28 13.92
N LYS A 57 -3.17 2.72 14.99
CA LYS A 57 -2.92 1.28 15.10
C LYS A 57 -4.22 0.54 15.40
N VAL A 58 -4.41 -0.58 14.71
CA VAL A 58 -5.60 -1.43 14.82
C VAL A 58 -5.42 -2.44 15.97
N ASP A 59 -6.50 -2.76 16.68
CA ASP A 59 -6.45 -3.76 17.73
C ASP A 59 -6.34 -5.16 17.17
N LYS A 60 -5.58 -6.05 17.84
CA LYS A 60 -5.44 -7.44 17.39
C LYS A 60 -6.75 -8.24 17.40
N LYS A 61 -7.76 -7.75 18.11
CA LYS A 61 -9.09 -8.36 18.20
C LYS A 61 -9.99 -7.99 17.02
N GLU A 62 -9.66 -6.92 16.31
CA GLU A 62 -10.46 -6.46 15.17
C GLU A 62 -10.16 -7.32 13.95
N LYS A 63 -11.21 -7.62 13.19
CA LYS A 63 -11.10 -8.45 11.99
C LYS A 63 -10.42 -7.65 10.89
N VAL A 64 -9.62 -8.34 10.08
CA VAL A 64 -8.95 -7.80 8.87
C VAL A 64 -9.95 -7.14 7.91
N VAL A 65 -11.23 -7.52 7.95
CA VAL A 65 -12.33 -6.91 7.18
C VAL A 65 -12.49 -5.41 7.46
N CYS A 66 -12.31 -4.97 8.70
CA CYS A 66 -12.43 -3.55 9.06
C CYS A 66 -11.37 -2.67 8.37
N LEU A 67 -10.24 -3.26 7.94
CA LEU A 67 -9.20 -2.52 7.23
C LEU A 67 -9.67 -2.01 5.87
N ASN A 68 -10.63 -2.67 5.23
CA ASN A 68 -11.18 -2.20 3.96
C ASN A 68 -12.00 -0.92 4.16
N GLU A 69 -12.83 -0.87 5.20
CA GLU A 69 -13.60 0.33 5.56
C GLU A 69 -12.68 1.50 5.89
N VAL A 70 -11.60 1.25 6.64
CA VAL A 70 -10.59 2.28 6.94
C VAL A 70 -9.88 2.76 5.67
N ALA A 71 -9.59 1.85 4.73
CA ALA A 71 -8.98 2.21 3.45
C ALA A 71 -9.90 3.07 2.58
N GLU A 72 -11.20 2.77 2.57
CA GLU A 72 -12.21 3.55 1.88
C GLU A 72 -12.37 4.95 2.51
N MET A 73 -12.47 5.04 3.84
CA MET A 73 -12.52 6.33 4.56
C MET A 73 -11.30 7.22 4.30
N ARG A 74 -10.12 6.62 4.07
CA ARG A 74 -8.89 7.35 3.74
C ARG A 74 -8.66 7.55 2.24
N ASN A 75 -9.59 7.07 1.42
CA ASN A 75 -9.55 7.10 -0.04
C ASN A 75 -8.23 6.51 -0.59
N CYS A 76 -7.82 5.37 -0.04
CA CYS A 76 -6.64 4.61 -0.46
C CYS A 76 -7.05 3.49 -1.40
N SER A 77 -6.29 3.27 -2.48
CA SER A 77 -6.55 2.19 -3.42
C SER A 77 -5.97 0.86 -2.96
N LYS A 78 -4.84 0.89 -2.23
CA LYS A 78 -4.21 -0.31 -1.68
C LYS A 78 -4.02 -0.19 -0.18
N CYS A 79 -3.93 -1.32 0.51
CA CYS A 79 -3.70 -1.39 1.95
C CYS A 79 -2.55 -2.36 2.26
N ILE A 80 -1.66 -1.92 3.14
CA ILE A 80 -0.58 -2.70 3.74
C ILE A 80 -0.80 -2.71 5.24
N TYR A 81 -0.96 -3.91 5.80
CA TYR A 81 -1.19 -4.11 7.22
C TYR A 81 -0.09 -4.98 7.84
N PHE A 82 0.53 -4.47 8.91
CA PHE A 82 1.52 -5.17 9.70
C PHE A 82 0.89 -5.84 10.91
N GLU A 83 0.82 -7.16 10.91
CA GLU A 83 0.39 -7.95 12.05
C GLU A 83 1.59 -8.50 12.82
N SER A 84 1.80 -8.00 14.04
CA SER A 84 2.77 -8.58 14.96
C SER A 84 2.14 -9.70 15.81
N ARG A 85 2.65 -10.92 15.68
CA ARG A 85 2.33 -12.07 16.54
C ARG A 85 3.49 -12.39 17.48
N LYS A 86 3.17 -12.85 18.70
CA LYS A 86 4.14 -13.27 19.72
C LYS A 86 5.33 -12.32 19.97
N LYS A 87 5.17 -11.02 19.64
CA LYS A 87 6.18 -9.95 19.69
C LYS A 87 7.38 -10.11 18.75
N ASP A 88 7.70 -11.27 18.21
CA ASP A 88 8.85 -11.44 17.29
C ASP A 88 8.45 -11.67 15.83
N ASP A 89 7.29 -12.27 15.57
CA ASP A 89 6.86 -12.58 14.21
C ASP A 89 6.09 -11.41 13.59
N LEU A 90 6.49 -11.02 12.38
CA LEU A 90 5.83 -9.99 11.58
C LEU A 90 5.21 -10.61 10.34
N TYR A 91 3.89 -10.49 10.23
CA TYR A 91 3.15 -10.78 9.02
C TYR A 91 2.80 -9.45 8.35
N MET A 92 2.98 -9.40 7.04
CA MET A 92 2.59 -8.26 6.23
C MET A 92 1.46 -8.71 5.31
N TRP A 93 0.34 -8.02 5.39
CA TRP A 93 -0.83 -8.27 4.57
C TRP A 93 -0.92 -7.17 3.54
N MET A 94 -1.03 -7.52 2.26
CA MET A 94 -1.18 -6.56 1.18
C MET A 94 -2.42 -6.89 0.38
N ALA A 95 -3.29 -5.90 0.17
CA ALA A 95 -4.52 -6.05 -0.59
C ALA A 95 -4.81 -4.81 -1.44
N ASN A 96 -5.55 -5.04 -2.53
CA ASN A 96 -6.23 -3.98 -3.25
C ASN A 96 -7.62 -3.82 -2.62
N VAL A 97 -8.09 -2.58 -2.42
CA VAL A 97 -9.42 -2.35 -1.82
C VAL A 97 -10.53 -2.83 -2.76
N ASP A 98 -10.33 -2.67 -4.07
CA ASP A 98 -11.25 -3.08 -5.14
C ASP A 98 -10.97 -4.48 -5.74
N GLY A 99 -10.03 -5.27 -5.19
CA GLY A 99 -9.55 -6.51 -5.81
C GLY A 99 -9.21 -7.63 -4.82
N PRO A 100 -8.58 -8.75 -5.25
CA PRO A 100 -8.47 -9.95 -4.42
C PRO A 100 -7.83 -9.66 -3.07
N SER A 101 -8.38 -10.33 -2.06
CA SER A 101 -8.16 -10.14 -0.64
C SER A 101 -6.74 -10.52 -0.20
N PHE A 102 -6.36 -9.97 0.96
CA PHE A 102 -5.03 -9.96 1.54
C PHE A 102 -4.23 -11.25 1.33
N VAL A 103 -3.11 -11.14 0.62
CA VAL A 103 -2.10 -12.20 0.58
C VAL A 103 -1.16 -12.01 1.77
N PRO A 104 -1.05 -12.98 2.70
CA PRO A 104 -0.07 -12.90 3.76
C PRO A 104 1.33 -13.09 3.18
N VAL A 105 2.15 -12.07 3.30
CA VAL A 105 3.60 -12.16 3.07
C VAL A 105 4.26 -12.20 4.45
N GLN A 106 4.80 -13.36 4.82
CA GLN A 106 5.58 -13.48 6.05
C GLN A 106 6.91 -12.73 5.87
N THR A 107 7.01 -11.56 6.49
CA THR A 107 8.23 -10.73 6.42
C THR A 107 9.17 -11.15 7.54
N GLY A 108 9.90 -12.23 7.28
CA GLY A 108 11.02 -12.68 8.10
C GLY A 108 10.63 -13.43 9.37
N ARG A 109 10.95 -14.73 9.37
CA ARG A 109 11.18 -15.50 10.59
C ARG A 109 12.45 -14.95 11.24
N VAL A 110 12.37 -14.16 12.32
CA VAL A 110 13.52 -14.03 13.22
C VAL A 110 13.61 -15.40 13.91
N GLN A 111 14.50 -16.25 13.40
CA GLN A 111 14.71 -17.58 13.95
C GLN A 111 15.03 -17.47 15.44
N LYS A 112 14.07 -17.83 16.28
CA LYS A 112 14.35 -18.64 17.45
C LYS A 112 13.63 -19.97 17.23
N ASN A 113 14.45 -21.01 17.15
CA ASN A 113 14.05 -22.37 16.90
C ASN A 113 12.92 -22.79 17.85
N SER A 114 11.74 -23.10 17.30
CA SER A 114 10.89 -24.24 17.72
C SER A 114 9.57 -24.23 16.96
N ALA A 115 9.36 -25.30 16.19
CA ALA A 115 8.11 -26.00 15.89
C ALA A 115 6.85 -25.23 15.42
N SER A 116 6.49 -25.52 14.16
CA SER A 116 5.15 -25.82 13.62
C SER A 116 3.92 -25.01 14.06
N GLU A 117 3.31 -24.32 13.10
CA GLU A 117 1.84 -24.36 12.94
C GLU A 117 1.46 -23.99 11.50
N VAL A 118 0.84 -24.95 10.81
CA VAL A 118 0.25 -24.82 9.48
C VAL A 118 -1.17 -24.27 9.70
N ILE A 119 -1.52 -23.14 9.09
CA ILE A 119 -2.86 -22.57 9.17
C ILE A 119 -3.72 -23.23 8.07
N PRO A 120 -4.87 -23.84 8.37
CA PRO A 120 -5.77 -24.37 7.36
C PRO A 120 -6.56 -23.23 6.69
N PHE A 121 -6.94 -23.49 5.44
CA PHE A 121 -7.74 -22.61 4.57
C PHE A 121 -9.05 -22.13 5.21
#